data_AF-A0A8H3QNH9-F1
#
_entry.id   AF-A0A8H3QNH9-F1
#
_cell.length_a   1.000
_cell.length_b   1.000
_cell.length_c   1.000
_cell.angle_alpha   90.00
_cell.angle_beta   90.00
_cell.angle_gamma   90.00
#
_symmetry.space_group_name_H-M   'P 1'
#
loop_
_entity.id
_entity.type
_entity.pdbx_description
1 polymer ?
#
loop_
_entity_poly.entity_id
_entity_poly.type
_entity_poly.pdbx_seq_one_letter_code
_entity_poly.pdbx_strand_id
1 'polypeptide(L)'
;MGGFSTHINKLCHESSTTFASWYVNRMCKYLHANIIAGANAILPACTVGNDHTPKLSKDLETLLQHYHFLNRVLHSIRLLCKYPHTFSFSLHDQKWSIYLIRLNNIFKLYKSTLPAIPVLPLTLSSFQIDNFNKLFDTLSQASKLLRGSHLLKEKEFQESSIKAHIENCDYNFDTDISFFINSTLSRSRC
;
A
#
# COMPACT_ATOMS: atom_id res chain seq x y z
N MET A 1 -13.86 -21.84 4.17
CA MET A 1 -14.87 -20.79 3.99
C MET A 1 -16.08 -21.40 3.30
N GLY A 2 -17.25 -21.39 3.95
CA GLY A 2 -18.50 -21.76 3.27
C GLY A 2 -19.04 -20.52 2.54
N GLY A 3 -19.29 -20.63 1.24
CA GLY A 3 -19.71 -19.50 0.39
C GLY A 3 -21.15 -19.03 0.63
N PHE A 4 -21.57 -17.99 -0.09
CA PHE A 4 -22.89 -17.37 0.03
C PHE A 4 -24.05 -18.33 -0.20
N SER A 5 -23.92 -19.20 -1.18
CA SER A 5 -24.89 -20.27 -1.40
C SER A 5 -25.07 -21.20 -0.20
N THR A 6 -24.00 -21.54 0.54
CA THR A 6 -24.10 -22.42 1.72
C THR A 6 -24.83 -21.74 2.88
N HIS A 7 -24.68 -20.42 3.02
CA HIS A 7 -25.33 -19.65 4.08
C HIS A 7 -26.80 -19.39 3.77
N ILE A 8 -27.13 -19.02 2.53
CA ILE A 8 -28.51 -18.86 2.08
C ILE A 8 -29.30 -20.16 2.16
N ASN A 9 -28.71 -21.30 1.76
CA ASN A 9 -29.38 -22.60 1.88
C ASN A 9 -29.69 -22.97 3.33
N LYS A 10 -28.94 -22.45 4.32
CA LYS A 10 -29.25 -22.64 5.74
C LYS A 10 -30.36 -21.72 6.23
N LEU A 11 -30.54 -20.54 5.62
CA LEU A 11 -31.58 -19.56 5.97
C LEU A 11 -32.93 -19.88 5.31
N CYS A 12 -32.92 -20.57 4.17
CA CYS A 12 -34.12 -21.01 3.47
C CYS A 12 -34.71 -22.27 4.12
N HIS A 13 -35.58 -22.09 5.11
CA HIS A 13 -36.30 -23.18 5.79
C HIS A 13 -37.62 -23.58 5.13
N GLU A 14 -38.11 -22.79 4.18
CA GLU A 14 -39.43 -23.00 3.57
C GLU A 14 -39.41 -24.04 2.46
N SER A 15 -40.45 -24.88 2.43
CA SER A 15 -40.62 -25.88 1.37
C SER A 15 -41.07 -25.22 0.06
N SER A 16 -40.61 -25.77 -1.07
CA SER A 16 -40.93 -25.26 -2.42
C SER A 16 -42.45 -25.13 -2.65
N THR A 17 -43.23 -26.07 -2.13
CA THR A 17 -44.69 -26.09 -2.23
C THR A 17 -45.36 -24.96 -1.45
N THR A 18 -44.86 -24.67 -0.25
CA THR A 18 -45.37 -23.58 0.60
C THR A 18 -44.97 -22.24 0.00
N PHE A 19 -43.74 -22.11 -0.49
CA PHE A 19 -43.26 -20.91 -1.16
C PHE A 19 -44.06 -20.58 -2.44
N ALA A 20 -44.33 -21.58 -3.29
CA ALA A 20 -45.12 -21.42 -4.51
C ALA A 20 -46.59 -21.01 -4.27
N SER A 21 -47.12 -21.27 -3.07
CA SER A 21 -48.49 -20.87 -2.68
C SER A 21 -48.61 -19.40 -2.25
N TRP A 22 -47.49 -18.68 -2.11
CA TRP A 22 -47.49 -17.31 -1.62
C TRP A 22 -47.79 -16.29 -2.72
N TYR A 23 -48.37 -15.16 -2.31
CA TYR A 23 -48.44 -13.98 -3.18
C TYR A 23 -47.04 -13.47 -3.50
N VAL A 24 -46.84 -13.01 -4.75
CA VAL A 24 -45.56 -12.54 -5.29
C VAL A 24 -44.86 -11.54 -4.36
N ASN A 25 -45.59 -10.57 -3.81
CA ASN A 25 -45.02 -9.58 -2.90
C ASN A 25 -44.42 -10.21 -1.61
N ARG A 26 -45.03 -11.30 -1.11
CA ARG A 26 -44.52 -12.05 0.04
C ARG A 26 -43.27 -12.87 -0.34
N MET A 27 -43.26 -13.46 -1.53
CA MET A 27 -42.07 -14.16 -2.06
C MET A 27 -40.88 -13.21 -2.19
N CYS A 28 -41.10 -12.03 -2.79
CA CYS A 28 -40.05 -11.02 -2.95
C CYS A 28 -39.50 -10.54 -1.61
N LYS A 29 -40.36 -10.27 -0.62
CA LYS A 29 -39.93 -9.85 0.72
C LYS A 29 -39.10 -10.92 1.44
N TYR A 30 -39.51 -12.19 1.31
CA TYR A 30 -38.79 -13.31 1.91
C TYR A 30 -37.42 -13.52 1.28
N LEU A 31 -37.35 -13.53 -0.06
CA LEU A 31 -36.09 -13.65 -0.79
C LEU A 31 -35.16 -12.47 -0.46
N HIS A 32 -35.67 -11.24 -0.46
CA HIS A 32 -34.90 -10.05 -0.14
C HIS A 32 -34.32 -10.11 1.29
N ALA A 33 -35.14 -10.50 2.29
CA ALA A 33 -34.68 -10.65 3.67
C ALA A 33 -33.58 -11.70 3.82
N ASN A 34 -33.72 -12.85 3.15
CA ASN A 34 -32.72 -13.91 3.18
C ASN A 34 -31.42 -13.52 2.47
N ILE A 35 -31.50 -12.84 1.33
CA ILE A 35 -30.33 -12.32 0.60
C ILE A 35 -29.57 -11.32 1.48
N ILE A 36 -30.27 -10.37 2.11
CA ILE A 36 -29.65 -9.39 3.03
C ILE A 36 -29.02 -10.08 4.24
N ALA A 37 -29.70 -11.05 4.85
CA ALA A 37 -29.18 -11.79 6.00
C ALA A 37 -27.94 -12.64 5.64
N GLY A 38 -27.97 -13.32 4.48
CA GLY A 38 -26.81 -14.07 3.99
C GLY A 38 -25.65 -13.17 3.61
N ALA A 39 -25.93 -12.00 3.03
CA ALA A 39 -24.90 -11.01 2.70
C ALA A 39 -24.24 -10.49 3.97
N ASN A 40 -25.02 -10.10 4.98
CA ASN A 40 -24.50 -9.60 6.26
C ASN A 40 -23.71 -10.66 7.06
N ALA A 41 -23.95 -11.95 6.82
CA ALA A 41 -23.22 -13.02 7.48
C ALA A 41 -21.88 -13.38 6.80
N ILE A 42 -21.68 -12.90 5.56
CA ILE A 42 -20.52 -13.24 4.73
C ILE A 42 -19.65 -12.03 4.43
N LEU A 43 -20.28 -10.88 4.18
CA LEU A 43 -19.63 -9.60 4.27
C LEU A 43 -19.12 -9.50 5.70
N PRO A 44 -17.79 -9.51 5.93
CA PRO A 44 -17.28 -9.28 7.25
C PRO A 44 -17.78 -7.90 7.69
N ALA A 45 -18.08 -7.74 8.97
CA ALA A 45 -18.04 -6.41 9.58
C ALA A 45 -16.59 -5.93 9.46
N CYS A 46 -16.22 -5.34 8.33
CA CYS A 46 -14.83 -5.04 7.99
C CYS A 46 -14.33 -3.88 8.86
N THR A 47 -13.76 -4.18 10.03
CA THR A 47 -12.44 -3.59 10.31
C THR A 47 -11.53 -4.16 9.24
N VAL A 48 -11.02 -3.31 8.35
CA VAL A 48 -10.08 -3.65 7.27
C VAL A 48 -8.89 -4.40 7.89
N GLY A 49 -9.01 -5.72 7.98
CA GLY A 49 -7.97 -6.64 8.40
C GLY A 49 -6.99 -6.78 7.24
N ASN A 50 -5.71 -6.71 7.57
CA ASN A 50 -4.57 -6.68 6.63
C ASN A 50 -4.31 -8.02 5.91
N ASP A 51 -5.34 -8.84 5.71
CA ASP A 51 -5.23 -10.21 5.18
C ASP A 51 -4.77 -10.23 3.71
N HIS A 52 -4.94 -9.10 3.02
CA HIS A 52 -4.08 -8.73 1.92
C HIS A 52 -2.97 -7.86 2.48
N THR A 53 -1.82 -8.46 2.78
CA THR A 53 -0.55 -7.75 2.86
C THR A 53 -0.01 -7.75 1.43
N PRO A 54 -0.42 -6.82 0.56
CA PRO A 54 0.09 -6.80 -0.79
C PRO A 54 1.61 -6.60 -0.66
N LYS A 55 2.37 -7.56 -1.21
CA LYS A 55 3.84 -7.55 -1.13
C LYS A 55 4.31 -6.19 -1.60
N LEU A 56 5.02 -5.47 -0.73
CA LEU A 56 5.59 -4.16 -1.03
C LEU A 56 6.26 -4.23 -2.41
N SER A 57 5.81 -3.40 -3.36
CA SER A 57 6.42 -3.38 -4.69
C SER A 57 7.93 -3.16 -4.54
N LYS A 58 8.74 -3.86 -5.34
CA LYS A 58 10.21 -3.71 -5.34
C LYS A 58 10.63 -2.24 -5.49
N ASP A 59 9.83 -1.45 -6.19
CA ASP A 59 10.06 -0.02 -6.39
C ASP A 59 9.85 0.82 -5.12
N LEU A 60 8.94 0.39 -4.24
CA LEU A 60 8.68 1.06 -2.97
C LEU A 60 9.73 0.67 -1.93
N GLU A 61 10.15 -0.60 -1.92
CA GLU A 61 11.26 -1.06 -1.10
C GLU A 61 12.59 -0.35 -1.44
N THR A 62 12.92 -0.25 -2.73
CA THR A 62 14.13 0.47 -3.19
C THR A 62 14.08 1.95 -2.83
N LEU A 63 12.92 2.59 -2.96
CA LEU A 63 12.72 3.97 -2.53
C LEU A 63 12.94 4.16 -1.02
N LEU A 64 12.42 3.23 -0.19
CA LEU A 64 12.64 3.23 1.25
C LEU A 64 14.13 3.06 1.61
N GLN A 65 14.83 2.16 0.90
CA GLN A 65 16.28 1.97 1.07
C GLN A 65 17.07 3.25 0.74
N HIS A 66 16.72 3.94 -0.35
CA HIS A 66 17.35 5.22 -0.73
C HIS A 66 17.11 6.31 0.33
N TYR A 67 15.89 6.38 0.86
CA TYR A 67 15.56 7.29 1.96
C TYR A 67 16.37 7.01 3.24
N HIS A 68 16.46 5.75 3.67
CA HIS A 68 17.27 5.36 4.83
C HIS A 68 18.76 5.68 4.63
N PHE A 69 19.28 5.43 3.43
CA PHE A 69 20.65 5.79 3.09
C PHE A 69 20.90 7.29 3.21
N LEU A 70 20.03 8.14 2.68
CA LEU A 70 20.14 9.60 2.80
C LEU A 70 20.13 10.06 4.25
N ASN A 71 19.26 9.51 5.09
CA ASN A 71 19.24 9.84 6.52
C ASN A 71 20.52 9.45 7.24
N ARG A 72 21.13 8.31 6.87
CA ARG A 72 22.43 7.91 7.39
C ARG A 72 23.54 8.89 6.98
N VAL A 73 23.52 9.37 5.75
CA VAL A 73 24.46 10.39 5.25
C VAL A 73 24.27 11.71 6.01
N LEU A 74 23.03 12.19 6.13
CA LEU A 74 22.69 13.40 6.88
C LEU A 74 23.16 13.32 8.33
N HIS A 75 22.95 12.18 8.98
CA HIS A 75 23.42 11.95 10.34
C HIS A 75 24.95 12.02 10.42
N SER A 76 25.65 11.43 9.46
CA SER A 76 27.12 11.47 9.40
C SER A 76 27.66 12.89 9.22
N ILE A 77 27.04 13.68 8.33
CA ILE A 77 27.39 15.09 8.12
C ILE A 77 27.11 15.90 9.40
N ARG A 78 25.96 15.68 10.04
CA ARG A 78 25.59 16.38 11.28
C ARG A 78 26.58 16.09 12.42
N LEU A 79 27.03 14.84 12.55
CA LEU A 79 28.06 14.46 13.52
C LEU A 79 29.40 15.14 13.21
N LEU A 80 29.81 15.15 11.95
CA LEU A 80 31.04 15.83 11.51
C LEU A 80 31.01 17.34 11.81
N CYS A 81 29.86 18.00 11.56
CA CYS A 81 29.70 19.42 11.87
C CYS A 81 29.69 19.70 13.37
N LYS A 82 29.17 18.78 14.19
CA LYS A 82 29.08 18.95 15.64
C LYS A 82 30.42 18.73 16.34
N TYR A 83 31.26 17.85 15.83
CA TYR A 83 32.53 17.47 16.46
C TYR A 83 33.70 17.40 15.45
N PRO A 84 34.09 18.52 14.83
CA PRO A 84 35.12 18.51 13.78
C PRO A 84 36.51 18.10 14.27
N HIS A 85 36.86 18.41 15.52
CA HIS A 85 38.20 18.21 16.07
C HIS A 85 38.49 16.79 16.56
N THR A 86 37.47 15.96 16.76
CA THR A 86 37.63 14.55 17.18
C THR A 86 37.58 13.57 16.01
N PHE A 87 37.34 14.08 14.80
CA PHE A 87 37.10 13.27 13.61
C PHE A 87 38.35 13.24 12.71
N SER A 88 38.77 12.04 12.34
CA SER A 88 39.89 11.85 11.42
C SER A 88 39.43 12.01 9.97
N PHE A 89 39.62 13.19 9.39
CA PHE A 89 39.10 13.55 8.07
C PHE A 89 39.46 12.55 6.95
N SER A 90 40.64 11.90 6.99
CA SER A 90 41.03 10.93 5.96
C SER A 90 40.15 9.67 5.92
N LEU A 91 39.73 9.16 7.08
CA LEU A 91 38.82 8.00 7.18
C LEU A 91 37.41 8.37 6.71
N HIS A 92 37.00 9.61 6.95
CA HIS A 92 35.70 10.12 6.55
C HIS A 92 35.63 10.43 5.06
N ASP A 93 36.72 10.91 4.46
CA ASP A 93 36.83 11.11 3.01
C ASP A 93 36.71 9.77 2.24
N GLN A 94 37.30 8.69 2.77
CA GLN A 94 37.13 7.36 2.18
C GLN A 94 35.68 6.85 2.24
N LYS A 95 34.98 7.07 3.37
CA LYS A 95 33.54 6.74 3.46
C LYS A 95 32.69 7.64 2.58
N TRP A 96 33.06 8.91 2.49
CA TRP A 96 32.36 9.91 1.69
C TRP A 96 32.42 9.61 0.20
N SER A 97 33.56 9.16 -0.33
CA SER A 97 33.66 8.79 -1.75
C SER A 97 32.69 7.66 -2.12
N ILE A 98 32.52 6.67 -1.23
CA ILE A 98 31.52 5.60 -1.40
C ILE A 98 30.10 6.17 -1.34
N TYR A 99 29.84 7.09 -0.40
CA TYR A 99 28.54 7.75 -0.30
C TYR A 99 28.23 8.59 -1.54
N LEU A 100 29.22 9.26 -2.10
CA LEU A 100 29.11 10.14 -3.26
C LEU A 100 28.67 9.37 -4.50
N ILE A 101 29.23 8.18 -4.75
CA ILE A 101 28.80 7.31 -5.85
C ILE A 101 27.31 6.94 -5.71
N ARG A 102 26.90 6.53 -4.50
CA ARG A 102 25.51 6.16 -4.23
C ARG A 102 24.55 7.36 -4.33
N LEU A 103 24.94 8.52 -3.79
CA LEU A 103 24.17 9.75 -3.88
C LEU A 103 23.98 10.16 -5.34
N ASN A 104 25.03 10.14 -6.15
CA ASN A 104 24.95 10.46 -7.57
C ASN A 104 23.96 9.55 -8.31
N ASN A 105 23.95 8.25 -8.00
CA ASN A 105 22.98 7.32 -8.58
C ASN A 105 21.55 7.67 -8.16
N ILE A 106 21.32 8.00 -6.87
CA ILE A 106 20.00 8.42 -6.37
C ILE A 106 19.54 9.71 -7.05
N PHE A 107 20.37 10.76 -7.08
CA PHE A 107 20.03 12.02 -7.75
C PHE A 107 19.77 11.85 -9.24
N LYS A 108 20.48 10.92 -9.90
CA LYS A 108 20.21 10.57 -11.30
C LYS A 108 18.87 9.85 -11.46
N LEU A 109 18.55 8.89 -10.59
CA LEU A 109 17.29 8.15 -10.61
C LEU A 109 16.08 9.06 -10.37
N TYR A 110 16.19 10.02 -9.45
CA TYR A 110 15.11 10.91 -9.05
C TYR A 110 15.23 12.32 -9.65
N LYS A 111 15.94 12.47 -10.78
CA LYS A 111 16.19 13.75 -11.44
C LYS A 111 14.90 14.53 -11.77
N SER A 112 13.80 13.84 -12.04
CA SER A 112 12.49 14.46 -12.34
C SER A 112 11.74 14.97 -11.11
N THR A 113 12.05 14.45 -9.91
CA THR A 113 11.36 14.79 -8.65
C THR A 113 12.19 15.69 -7.75
N LEU A 114 13.51 15.66 -7.90
CA LEU A 114 14.43 16.51 -7.14
C LEU A 114 14.73 17.79 -7.93
N PRO A 115 14.46 18.98 -7.36
CA PRO A 115 14.50 20.24 -8.10
C PRO A 115 15.92 20.71 -8.45
N ALA A 116 16.96 20.19 -7.81
CA ALA A 116 18.35 20.49 -8.13
C ALA A 116 19.27 19.32 -7.79
N ILE A 117 20.19 19.00 -8.70
CA ILE A 117 21.31 18.08 -8.42
C ILE A 117 22.33 18.90 -7.60
N PRO A 118 22.56 18.58 -6.32
CA PRO A 118 23.59 19.27 -5.56
C PRO A 118 24.96 19.02 -6.20
N VAL A 119 25.77 20.08 -6.26
CA VAL A 119 27.21 19.91 -6.50
C VAL A 119 27.79 19.24 -5.25
N LEU A 120 27.95 17.92 -5.31
CA LEU A 120 28.51 17.14 -4.21
C LEU A 120 30.03 17.32 -4.19
N PRO A 121 30.63 17.69 -3.05
CA PRO A 121 32.09 17.82 -2.96
C PRO A 121 32.78 16.48 -3.10
N LEU A 122 33.96 16.46 -3.72
CA LEU A 122 34.78 15.25 -3.83
C LEU A 122 35.41 14.84 -2.49
N THR A 123 35.70 15.81 -1.61
CA THR A 123 36.27 15.58 -0.27
C THR A 123 35.57 16.45 0.78
N LEU A 124 35.39 15.91 1.98
CA LEU A 124 34.85 16.62 3.14
C LEU A 124 35.92 17.50 3.80
N SER A 125 37.20 17.16 3.65
CA SER A 125 38.34 17.93 4.18
C SER A 125 38.50 19.33 3.58
N SER A 126 38.01 19.56 2.37
CA SER A 126 38.09 20.85 1.67
C SER A 126 36.91 21.79 1.96
N PHE A 127 35.95 21.36 2.78
CA PHE A 127 34.66 22.02 2.91
C PHE A 127 34.66 23.06 4.05
N GLN A 128 34.33 24.31 3.73
CA GLN A 128 34.03 25.33 4.73
C GLN A 128 32.68 25.07 5.42
N ILE A 129 32.50 25.58 6.64
CA ILE A 129 31.28 25.39 7.47
C ILE A 129 30.01 25.81 6.72
N ASP A 130 30.03 26.92 5.99
CA ASP A 130 28.86 27.39 5.23
C ASP A 130 28.49 26.45 4.07
N ASN A 131 29.48 25.78 3.49
CA ASN A 131 29.25 24.78 2.46
C ASN A 131 28.60 23.53 3.05
N PHE A 132 29.00 23.13 4.26
CA PHE A 132 28.37 22.02 4.99
C PHE A 132 26.89 22.27 5.26
N ASN A 133 26.53 23.49 5.69
CA ASN A 133 25.15 23.86 5.95
C ASN A 133 24.30 23.78 4.66
N LYS A 134 24.79 24.36 3.55
CA LYS A 134 24.12 24.27 2.24
C LYS A 134 23.94 22.83 1.75
N LEU A 135 24.96 21.99 1.92
CA LEU A 135 24.91 20.57 1.57
C LEU A 135 23.89 19.84 2.44
N PHE A 136 23.92 20.07 3.75
CA PHE A 136 22.99 19.48 4.71
C PHE A 136 21.54 19.86 4.37
N ASP A 137 21.28 21.14 4.11
CA ASP A 137 19.96 21.62 3.73
C ASP A 137 19.48 20.98 2.43
N THR A 138 20.34 20.89 1.41
CA THR A 138 19.97 20.27 0.13
C THR A 138 19.64 18.79 0.28
N LEU A 139 20.48 18.03 1.00
CA LEU A 139 20.24 16.61 1.28
C LEU A 139 19.01 16.40 2.17
N SER A 140 18.75 17.32 3.09
CA SER A 140 17.57 17.31 3.96
C SER A 140 16.29 17.52 3.16
N GLN A 141 16.28 18.46 2.22
CA GLN A 141 15.17 18.65 1.29
C GLN A 141 14.97 17.43 0.40
N ALA A 142 16.04 16.87 -0.16
CA ALA A 142 15.96 15.65 -0.95
C ALA A 142 15.39 14.46 -0.15
N SER A 143 15.81 14.28 1.10
CA SER A 143 15.27 13.26 2.00
C SER A 143 13.77 13.45 2.27
N LYS A 144 13.32 14.69 2.52
CA LYS A 144 11.89 15.01 2.69
C LYS A 144 11.07 14.69 1.43
N LEU A 145 11.58 15.05 0.25
CA LEU A 145 10.90 14.77 -1.03
C LEU A 145 10.81 13.27 -1.32
N LEU A 146 11.86 12.51 -1.05
CA LEU A 146 11.84 11.04 -1.20
C LEU A 146 10.88 10.39 -0.20
N ARG A 147 10.83 10.88 1.05
CA ARG A 147 9.84 10.43 2.02
C ARG A 147 8.42 10.73 1.56
N GLY A 148 8.16 11.94 1.06
CA GLY A 148 6.87 12.31 0.50
C GLY A 148 6.48 11.42 -0.68
N SER A 149 7.43 11.15 -1.58
CA SER A 149 7.23 10.24 -2.73
C SER A 149 6.92 8.80 -2.28
N HIS A 150 7.59 8.32 -1.23
CA HIS A 150 7.32 7.01 -0.65
C HIS A 150 5.89 6.92 -0.13
N LEU A 151 5.49 7.89 0.69
CA LEU A 151 4.14 7.94 1.28
C LEU A 151 3.05 8.00 0.21
N LEU A 152 3.28 8.75 -0.88
CA LEU A 152 2.34 8.84 -1.99
C LEU A 152 2.18 7.48 -2.69
N LYS A 153 3.30 6.84 -3.07
CA LYS A 153 3.28 5.52 -3.71
C LYS A 153 2.68 4.42 -2.81
N GLU A 154 2.97 4.48 -1.52
CA GLU A 154 2.37 3.57 -0.54
C GLU A 154 0.85 3.75 -0.51
N LYS A 155 0.36 4.99 -0.50
CA LYS A 155 -1.08 5.27 -0.54
C LYS A 155 -1.74 4.77 -1.83
N GLU A 156 -1.15 5.07 -3.00
CA GLU A 156 -1.65 4.60 -4.31
C GLU A 156 -1.74 3.07 -4.37
N PHE A 157 -0.75 2.39 -3.79
CA PHE A 157 -0.73 0.93 -3.71
C PHE A 157 -1.83 0.38 -2.80
N GLN A 158 -2.06 0.98 -1.63
CA GLN A 158 -3.16 0.61 -0.75
C GLN A 158 -4.52 0.86 -1.41
N GLU A 159 -4.71 2.01 -2.07
CA GLU A 159 -5.94 2.34 -2.80
C GLU A 159 -6.21 1.31 -3.93
N SER A 160 -5.17 0.92 -4.68
CA SER A 160 -5.27 -0.08 -5.73
C SER A 160 -5.62 -1.47 -5.17
N SER A 161 -5.04 -1.85 -4.03
CA SER A 161 -5.33 -3.12 -3.36
C SER A 161 -6.76 -3.18 -2.83
N ILE A 162 -7.25 -2.09 -2.24
CA ILE A 162 -8.63 -1.98 -1.76
C ILE A 162 -9.59 -2.08 -2.95
N LYS A 163 -9.32 -1.34 -4.04
CA LYS A 163 -10.14 -1.38 -5.25
C LYS A 163 -10.22 -2.79 -5.84
N ALA A 164 -9.10 -3.47 -6.00
CA ALA A 164 -9.06 -4.84 -6.53
C ALA A 164 -9.80 -5.84 -5.62
N HIS A 165 -9.73 -5.65 -4.30
CA HIS A 165 -10.48 -6.46 -3.35
C HIS A 165 -11.99 -6.27 -3.50
N ILE A 166 -12.45 -5.01 -3.59
CA ILE A 166 -13.87 -4.69 -3.81
C ILE A 166 -14.36 -5.30 -5.14
N GLU A 167 -13.63 -5.10 -6.23
CA GLU A 167 -13.99 -5.68 -7.54
C GLU A 167 -14.08 -7.21 -7.51
N ASN A 168 -13.18 -7.88 -6.78
CA ASN A 168 -13.23 -9.33 -6.60
C ASN A 168 -14.41 -9.77 -5.72
N CYS A 169 -14.73 -9.01 -4.66
CA CYS A 169 -15.91 -9.26 -3.83
C CYS A 169 -17.20 -9.13 -4.65
N ASP A 170 -17.32 -8.09 -5.47
CA ASP A 170 -18.47 -7.86 -6.35
C ASP A 170 -18.63 -9.02 -7.36
N TYR A 171 -17.53 -9.45 -8.00
CA TYR A 171 -17.56 -10.60 -8.92
C TYR A 171 -18.03 -11.90 -8.25
N ASN A 172 -17.53 -12.19 -7.05
CA ASN A 172 -17.92 -13.38 -6.30
C ASN A 172 -19.39 -13.30 -5.86
N PHE A 173 -19.86 -12.12 -5.44
CA PHE A 173 -21.25 -11.90 -5.09
C PHE A 173 -22.18 -12.12 -6.28
N ASP A 174 -21.88 -11.52 -7.43
CA ASP A 174 -22.67 -11.68 -8.67
C ASP A 174 -22.71 -13.15 -9.12
N THR A 175 -21.58 -13.85 -9.04
CA THR A 175 -21.48 -15.28 -9.37
C THR A 175 -22.32 -16.12 -8.41
N ASP A 176 -22.22 -15.88 -7.11
CA ASP A 176 -22.95 -16.64 -6.08
C ASP A 176 -24.46 -16.40 -6.15
N ILE A 177 -24.90 -15.16 -6.40
CA ILE A 177 -26.31 -14.80 -6.61
C ILE A 177 -26.84 -15.46 -7.88
N SER A 178 -26.09 -15.38 -8.98
CA SER A 178 -26.47 -16.02 -10.25
C SER A 178 -26.61 -17.53 -10.08
N PHE A 179 -25.68 -18.16 -9.36
CA PHE A 179 -25.76 -19.59 -9.05
C PHE A 179 -26.98 -19.93 -8.20
N PHE A 180 -27.26 -19.13 -7.16
CA PHE A 180 -28.45 -19.31 -6.31
C PHE A 180 -29.75 -19.21 -7.11
N ILE A 181 -29.90 -18.19 -7.95
CA ILE A 181 -31.09 -17.99 -8.78
C ILE A 181 -31.28 -19.17 -9.73
N ASN A 182 -30.23 -19.59 -10.44
CA ASN A 182 -30.29 -20.72 -11.37
C ASN A 182 -30.61 -22.05 -10.66
N SER A 183 -30.04 -22.29 -9.47
CA SER A 183 -30.35 -23.45 -8.64
C SER A 183 -31.79 -23.46 -8.14
N THR A 184 -32.34 -22.30 -7.79
CA THR A 184 -33.73 -22.19 -7.33
C THR A 184 -34.72 -22.37 -8.49
N LEU A 185 -34.45 -21.75 -9.64
CA LEU A 185 -35.28 -21.87 -10.84
C LEU A 185 -35.34 -23.31 -11.36
N SER A 186 -34.20 -24.00 -11.40
CA SER A 186 -34.16 -25.42 -11.79
C SER A 186 -34.98 -26.31 -10.88
N ARG A 187 -34.96 -26.09 -9.56
CA ARG A 187 -35.80 -26.82 -8.59
C ARG A 187 -37.30 -26.55 -8.73
N SER A 188 -37.69 -25.37 -9.21
CA SER A 188 -39.11 -24.99 -9.39
C SER A 188 -39.74 -25.52 -10.68
N ARG A 189 -38.94 -26.06 -11.61
CA ARG A 189 -39.40 -26.64 -12.89
C ARG A 189 -39.57 -28.16 -12.86
N CYS A 190 -39.42 -28.78 -11.69
CA CYS A 190 -39.73 -30.18 -11.44
C CYS A 190 -41.10 -30.35 -10.80
#